data_AF-A0A329ZI91-F1
#
_entry.id   AF-A0A329ZI91-F1
#
_cell.length_a   1.000
_cell.length_b   1.000
_cell.length_c   1.000
_cell.angle_alpha   90.00
_cell.angle_beta   90.00
_cell.angle_gamma   90.00
#
_symmetry.space_group_name_H-M   'P 1'
#
loop_
_entity.id
_entity.type
_entity.pdbx_description
1 polymer ?
#
loop_
_entity_poly.entity_id
_entity_poly.type
_entity_poly.pdbx_seq_one_letter_code
_entity_poly.pdbx_strand_id
1 'polypeptide(L)' 'MQSHLSKKATINLGSFYTPKFIVEIAYKMLEKHTNLGEFLLFDNACGCGDFFIKNIRYC' A
#
# COMPACT_ATOMS: atom_id res chain seq x y z
N MET A 1 7.25 5.62 -9.45
CA MET A 1 8.39 5.94 -8.58
C MET A 1 8.69 7.43 -8.70
N GLN A 2 8.73 8.20 -7.61
CA GLN A 2 9.21 9.59 -7.65
C GLN A 2 10.73 9.56 -7.90
N SER A 3 11.14 9.53 -9.17
CA SER A 3 12.54 9.44 -9.61
C SER A 3 13.39 10.65 -9.25
N HIS A 4 12.76 11.73 -8.77
CA HIS A 4 13.43 12.97 -8.39
C HIS A 4 13.82 13.03 -6.90
N LEU A 5 13.35 12.10 -6.06
CA LEU A 5 13.66 12.08 -4.63
C LEU A 5 14.48 10.85 -4.25
N SER A 6 15.50 11.06 -3.44
CA SER A 6 16.22 9.96 -2.79
C SER A 6 15.32 9.27 -1.76
N LYS A 7 15.59 7.99 -1.47
CA LYS A 7 14.88 7.22 -0.43
C LYS A 7 14.79 7.97 0.92
N LYS A 8 15.88 8.64 1.32
CA LYS A 8 15.93 9.46 2.55
C LYS A 8 14.97 10.66 2.47
N ALA A 9 14.94 11.35 1.33
CA ALA A 9 14.04 12.48 1.14
C ALA A 9 12.56 12.03 1.14
N THR A 10 12.25 10.89 0.53
CA THR A 10 10.91 10.28 0.57
C THR A 10 10.45 10.00 2.00
N ILE A 11 11.30 9.37 2.83
CA ILE A 11 10.98 9.10 4.25
C ILE A 11 10.79 10.40 5.03
N ASN A 12 11.69 11.37 4.87
CA ASN A 12 11.63 12.64 5.58
C ASN A 12 10.41 13.50 5.19
N LEU A 13 9.84 13.30 4.00
CA LEU A 13 8.63 13.95 3.52
C LEU A 13 7.34 13.22 3.94
N GLY A 14 7.44 12.22 4.82
CA GLY A 14 6.27 11.55 5.41
C GLY A 14 5.78 10.33 4.63
N SER A 15 6.49 9.90 3.57
CA SER A 15 6.22 8.61 2.93
C SER A 15 6.85 7.50 3.76
N PHE A 16 6.11 7.04 4.79
CA PHE A 16 6.47 5.86 5.57
C PHE A 16 6.14 4.59 4.80
N TYR A 17 7.06 3.64 4.82
CA TYR A 17 6.87 2.32 4.21
C TYR A 17 6.15 1.40 5.19
N THR A 18 5.02 0.82 4.77
CA THR A 18 4.36 -0.22 5.54
C THR A 18 5.05 -1.57 5.24
N PRO A 19 5.58 -2.28 6.25
CA PRO A 19 6.13 -3.62 6.04
C PRO A 19 5.13 -4.56 5.38
N LYS A 20 5.58 -5.35 4.39
CA LYS A 20 4.72 -6.25 3.59
C LYS A 20 3.85 -7.18 4.44
N PHE A 21 4.39 -7.73 5.53
CA PHE A 21 3.62 -8.63 6.40
C PHE A 21 2.42 -7.93 7.06
N ILE A 22 2.47 -6.62 7.30
CA ILE A 22 1.34 -5.85 7.83
C ILE A 22 0.28 -5.68 6.76
N VAL A 23 0.69 -5.38 5.52
CA VAL A 23 -0.22 -5.28 4.37
C VAL A 23 -0.95 -6.62 4.15
N GLU A 24 -0.23 -7.74 4.24
CA GLU A 24 -0.81 -9.08 4.15
C GLU A 24 -1.81 -9.38 5.27
N ILE A 25 -1.51 -9.00 6.52
CA ILE A 25 -2.43 -9.17 7.65
C ILE A 25 -3.72 -8.37 7.41
N ALA A 26 -3.61 -7.13 6.97
CA ALA A 26 -4.78 -6.29 6.68
C ALA A 26 -5.66 -6.92 5.58
N TYR A 27 -5.06 -7.42 4.51
CA TYR A 27 -5.80 -8.12 3.46
C TYR A 27 -6.50 -9.40 3.96
N LYS A 28 -5.83 -10.20 4.80
CA LYS A 28 -6.43 -11.39 5.42
C LYS A 28 -7.62 -11.04 6.30
N MET A 29 -7.53 -9.93 7.05
CA MET A 29 -8.66 -9.44 7.86
C MET A 29 -9.83 -9.03 6.98
N LEU A 30 -9.59 -8.29 5.89
CA LEU A 30 -10.65 -7.84 4.99
C LEU A 30 -11.34 -9.01 4.26
N GLU A 31 -10.57 -9.94 3.69
CA GLU A 31 -11.12 -11.09 2.95
C GLU A 31 -11.91 -12.07 3.83
N LYS A 32 -11.62 -12.11 5.13
CA LYS A 32 -12.42 -12.90 6.07
C LYS A 32 -13.87 -12.42 6.15
N HIS A 33 -14.11 -11.14 5.85
CA HIS A 33 -15.40 -10.49 6.06
C HIS A 33 -16.10 -10.09 4.76
N THR A 34 -15.37 -9.97 3.64
CA THR A 34 -15.96 -9.53 2.37
C THR A 34 -15.19 -10.03 1.14
N ASN A 35 -15.90 -10.12 0.01
CA ASN A 35 -15.28 -10.30 -1.30
C ASN A 35 -14.78 -8.95 -1.82
N LEU A 36 -13.46 -8.73 -1.78
CA LEU A 36 -12.88 -7.42 -2.14
C LEU A 36 -13.14 -7.01 -3.60
N GLY A 37 -13.47 -7.94 -4.50
CA GLY A 37 -13.80 -7.63 -5.89
C GLY A 37 -15.11 -6.84 -6.06
N GLU A 38 -15.94 -6.77 -5.02
CA GLU A 38 -17.22 -6.04 -5.02
C GLU A 38 -17.09 -4.60 -4.52
N PHE A 39 -15.90 -4.19 -4.06
CA PHE A 39 -15.66 -2.90 -3.42
C PHE A 39 -14.54 -2.13 -4.08
N LEU A 40 -14.65 -0.80 -4.04
CA LEU A 40 -13.54 0.09 -4.36
C LEU A 40 -12.65 0.25 -3.14
N LEU A 41 -11.37 -0.11 -3.26
CA LEU A 41 -10.38 0.17 -2.21
C LEU A 41 -9.90 1.63 -2.34
N PHE A 42 -10.08 2.42 -1.28
CA PHE A 42 -9.67 3.81 -1.25
C PHE A 42 -8.66 4.04 -0.12
N ASP A 43 -7.46 4.48 -0.49
CA ASP A 43 -6.39 4.86 0.44
C ASP A 43 -5.95 6.28 0.09
N ASN A 44 -6.38 7.24 0.91
CA ASN A 44 -6.13 8.68 0.70
C ASN A 44 -4.73 9.12 1.14
N ALA A 45 -3.95 8.25 1.77
CA ALA A 45 -2.61 8.51 2.26
C ALA A 45 -1.66 7.37 1.85
N CYS A 46 -1.82 6.88 0.62
CA CYS A 46 -1.27 5.60 0.19
C CYS A 46 0.25 5.49 0.13
N GLY A 47 0.97 6.60 0.27
CA GLY A 47 2.44 6.63 0.17
C GLY A 47 2.93 5.99 -1.13
N CYS A 48 3.68 4.89 -1.01
CA CYS A 48 4.17 4.11 -2.16
C CYS A 48 3.11 3.23 -2.84
N GLY A 49 1.88 3.18 -2.31
CA GLY A 49 0.76 2.45 -2.87
C GLY A 49 0.72 0.97 -2.48
N ASP A 50 1.41 0.55 -1.41
CA ASP A 50 1.55 -0.86 -1.02
C ASP A 50 0.19 -1.57 -0.80
N PHE A 51 -0.81 -0.82 -0.32
CA PHE A 51 -2.18 -1.33 -0.15
C PHE A 51 -2.96 -1.51 -1.45
N PHE A 52 -2.42 -1.15 -2.62
CA PHE A 52 -3.01 -1.43 -3.93
C PHE A 52 -2.38 -2.64 -4.66
N ILE A 53 -1.37 -3.30 -4.05
CA ILE A 53 -0.50 -4.30 -4.70
C ILE A 53 -0.95 -5.74 -4.37
N LYS A 54 -2.25 -6.05 -4.45
CA LYS A 54 -2.67 -7.43 -4.16
C LYS A 54 -2.32 -8.43 -5.27
N ASN A 55 -2.29 -7.98 -6.53
CA ASN A 55 -1.97 -8.79 -7.71
C ASN A 55 -1.27 -8.01 -8.84
N ILE A 56 -0.98 -6.73 -8.62
CA ILE A 56 -0.32 -5.87 -9.61
C ILE A 56 1.01 -5.46 -9.01
N ARG A 57 2.12 -5.82 -9.66
CA ARG A 57 3.43 -5.28 -9.29
C ARG A 57 3.47 -3.81 -9.69
N TYR A 58 3.19 -2.92 -8.76
CA TYR A 58 3.79 -1.59 -8.81
C TYR A 58 5.14 -1.67 -8.13
N CYS A 59 6.13 -2.15 -8.89
CA CYS A 59 7.60 -1.99 -8.80
C CYS A 59 8.25 -3.10 -9.63
#